data_AF-A0A7W9T8N7-F1
#
_entry.id   AF-A0A7W9T8N7-F1
#
_cell.length_a   1.000
_cell.length_b   1.000
_cell.length_c   1.000
_cell.angle_alpha   90.00
_cell.angle_beta   90.00
_cell.angle_gamma   90.00
#
_symmetry.space_group_name_H-M   'P 1'
#
loop_
_entity.id
_entity.type
_entity.pdbx_description
1 polymer ?
#
loop_
_entity_poly.entity_id
_entity_poly.type
_entity_poly.pdbx_seq_one_letter_code
_entity_poly.pdbx_strand_id
1 'polypeptide(L)'
;MDTDSGPRHSRAVILPPVREARDRGLLKAGPMFSRLTPGGAEWADGTRTEADAIIRCTGIRPALSHLTALALPAQDGQAADGATVSSLPIAASTDGSTR
;
A
#
# COMPACT_ATOMS: atom_id res chain seq x y z
N MET A 1 13.88 28.04 -4.31
CA MET A 1 14.60 26.75 -4.19
C MET A 1 13.53 25.79 -3.74
N ASP A 2 12.68 25.43 -4.70
CA ASP A 2 11.39 24.83 -4.45
C ASP A 2 11.56 23.33 -4.65
N THR A 3 11.53 22.61 -3.54
CA THR A 3 11.38 21.17 -3.52
C THR A 3 9.98 20.83 -4.05
N ASP A 4 9.88 20.66 -5.36
CA ASP A 4 8.79 19.93 -6.01
C ASP A 4 8.89 18.45 -5.59
N SER A 5 8.34 18.17 -4.41
CA SER A 5 8.02 16.82 -3.96
C SER A 5 6.54 16.54 -4.24
N GLY A 6 6.09 16.81 -5.46
CA GLY A 6 4.81 16.32 -5.95
C GLY A 6 4.79 14.79 -6.06
N PRO A 7 3.61 14.14 -5.94
CA PRO A 7 3.51 12.68 -6.02
C PRO A 7 4.03 12.21 -7.38
N ARG A 8 5.00 11.29 -7.36
CA ARG A 8 5.53 10.65 -8.56
C ARG A 8 4.47 9.71 -9.12
N HIS A 9 3.55 10.23 -9.95
CA HIS A 9 2.62 9.37 -10.69
C HIS A 9 3.44 8.43 -11.57
N SER A 10 3.47 7.16 -11.18
CA SER A 10 4.20 6.12 -11.89
C SER A 10 3.56 5.97 -13.28
N ARG A 11 4.32 6.25 -14.33
CA ARG A 11 3.85 6.08 -15.71
C ARG A 11 3.72 4.59 -15.99
N ALA A 12 2.50 4.13 -16.29
CA ALA A 12 2.30 2.77 -16.78
C ALA A 12 3.07 2.58 -18.10
N VAL A 13 3.91 1.55 -18.17
CA VAL A 13 4.57 1.16 -19.42
C VAL A 13 3.54 0.48 -20.32
N ILE A 14 3.40 0.96 -21.55
CA ILE A 14 2.42 0.44 -22.50
C ILE A 14 2.93 -0.85 -23.13
N LEU A 15 2.60 -1.97 -22.49
CA LEU A 15 2.80 -3.32 -23.02
C LEU A 15 1.68 -3.68 -24.02
N PRO A 16 1.90 -4.62 -24.95
CA PRO A 16 0.89 -4.98 -25.96
C PRO A 16 -0.51 -5.30 -25.40
N PRO A 17 -0.68 -6.05 -24.28
CA PRO A 17 -2.00 -6.29 -23.71
C PRO A 17 -2.67 -5.02 -23.16
N VAL A 18 -1.87 -4.12 -22.57
CA VAL A 18 -2.35 -2.83 -22.06
C VAL A 18 -2.82 -1.93 -23.20
N ARG A 19 -2.09 -1.97 -24.33
CA ARG A 19 -2.49 -1.26 -25.56
C ARG A 19 -3.81 -1.78 -26.09
N GLU A 20 -3.99 -3.10 -26.23
CA GLU A 20 -5.25 -3.69 -26.71
C GLU A 20 -6.44 -3.32 -25.79
N ALA A 21 -6.25 -3.37 -24.47
CA ALA A 21 -7.28 -2.97 -23.52
C ALA A 21 -7.63 -1.47 -23.64
N ARG A 22 -6.64 -0.62 -23.85
CA ARG A 22 -6.84 0.82 -24.09
C ARG A 22 -7.59 1.08 -25.39
N ASP A 23 -7.17 0.43 -26.47
CA ASP A 23 -7.73 0.65 -27.80
C ASP A 23 -9.20 0.14 -27.85
N ARG A 24 -9.57 -0.83 -26.98
CA ARG A 24 -10.97 -1.23 -26.70
C ARG A 24 -11.72 -0.35 -25.70
N GLY A 25 -11.11 0.70 -25.15
CA GLY A 25 -11.75 1.61 -24.19
C GLY A 25 -12.04 1.00 -22.81
N LEU A 26 -11.35 -0.09 -22.43
CA LEU A 26 -11.56 -0.78 -21.15
C LEU A 26 -10.84 -0.11 -19.97
N LEU A 27 -9.84 0.73 -20.24
CA LEU A 27 -9.07 1.44 -19.22
C LEU A 27 -9.78 2.71 -18.76
N LYS A 28 -10.86 2.56 -17.99
CA LYS A 28 -11.60 3.67 -17.36
C LYS A 28 -11.24 3.74 -15.88
N ALA A 29 -10.38 4.70 -15.53
CA ALA A 29 -10.07 4.96 -14.13
C ALA A 29 -11.24 5.69 -13.46
N GLY A 30 -11.65 5.21 -12.29
CA GLY A 30 -12.62 5.85 -11.42
C GLY A 30 -12.09 5.97 -9.99
N PRO A 31 -12.76 6.76 -9.12
CA PRO A 31 -12.42 6.81 -7.72
C PRO A 31 -12.60 5.43 -7.06
N MET A 32 -11.87 5.20 -5.97
CA MET A 32 -12.06 4.01 -5.14
C MET A 32 -13.47 4.02 -4.53
N PHE A 33 -14.11 2.86 -4.47
CA PHE A 33 -15.39 2.71 -3.76
C PHE A 33 -15.23 3.11 -2.28
N SER A 34 -16.31 3.59 -1.67
CA SER A 34 -16.32 4.02 -0.27
C SER A 34 -16.49 2.86 0.70
N ARG A 35 -17.22 1.81 0.28
CA ARG A 35 -17.41 0.60 1.09
C ARG A 35 -17.79 -0.61 0.25
N LEU A 36 -17.56 -1.79 0.81
CA LEU A 36 -18.07 -3.05 0.29
C LEU A 36 -19.47 -3.34 0.86
N THR A 37 -20.29 -4.01 0.07
CA THR A 37 -21.60 -4.56 0.45
C THR A 37 -21.52 -6.09 0.32
N PRO A 38 -22.49 -6.84 0.88
CA PRO A 38 -22.48 -8.31 0.76
C PRO A 38 -22.44 -8.84 -0.67
N GLY A 39 -22.90 -8.06 -1.66
CA GLY A 39 -22.91 -8.45 -3.07
C GLY A 39 -22.10 -7.55 -4.01
N GLY A 40 -21.29 -6.62 -3.49
CA GLY A 40 -20.57 -5.67 -4.35
C GLY A 40 -19.96 -4.46 -3.65
N ALA A 41 -20.04 -3.29 -4.27
CA ALA A 41 -19.42 -2.05 -3.80
C ALA A 41 -20.35 -0.84 -3.93
N GLU A 42 -20.16 0.15 -3.05
CA GLU A 42 -20.85 1.45 -3.06
C GLU A 42 -19.85 2.61 -3.12
N TRP A 43 -20.16 3.63 -3.93
CA TRP A 43 -19.38 4.85 -4.11
C TRP A 43 -19.93 6.01 -3.27
N ALA A 44 -19.15 7.08 -3.14
CA ALA A 44 -19.47 8.23 -2.29
C ALA A 44 -20.75 8.97 -2.73
N ASP A 45 -21.12 8.86 -4.00
CA ASP A 45 -22.35 9.39 -4.57
C ASP A 45 -23.58 8.49 -4.30
N GLY A 46 -23.39 7.34 -3.65
CA GLY A 46 -24.43 6.34 -3.39
C GLY A 46 -24.61 5.31 -4.51
N THR A 47 -23.88 5.42 -5.63
CA THR A 47 -23.93 4.45 -6.73
C THR A 47 -23.49 3.07 -6.22
N ARG A 48 -24.20 2.01 -6.61
CA ARG A 48 -23.90 0.62 -6.26
C ARG A 48 -23.67 -0.24 -7.49
N THR A 49 -22.71 -1.16 -7.40
CA THR A 49 -22.44 -2.16 -8.44
C THR A 49 -22.27 -3.53 -7.80
N GLU A 50 -22.92 -4.56 -8.36
CA GLU A 50 -22.72 -5.95 -7.97
C GLU A 50 -21.38 -6.47 -8.47
N ALA A 51 -20.68 -7.25 -7.66
CA ALA A 51 -19.39 -7.82 -8.02
C ALA A 51 -19.15 -9.16 -7.31
N ASP A 52 -18.85 -10.19 -8.09
CA ASP A 52 -18.49 -11.52 -7.57
C ASP A 52 -17.04 -11.58 -7.07
N ALA A 53 -16.16 -10.73 -7.61
CA ALA A 53 -14.74 -10.74 -7.31
C ALA A 53 -14.14 -9.33 -7.29
N ILE A 54 -13.17 -9.13 -6.38
CA ILE A 54 -12.41 -7.89 -6.24
C ILE A 54 -10.92 -8.20 -6.32
N ILE A 55 -10.26 -7.64 -7.33
CA ILE A 55 -8.81 -7.78 -7.50
C ILE A 55 -8.12 -6.56 -6.88
N ARG A 56 -7.35 -6.78 -5.81
CA ARG A 56 -6.62 -5.71 -5.12
C ARG A 56 -5.25 -5.49 -5.76
N CYS A 57 -5.17 -4.48 -6.61
CA CYS A 57 -3.93 -4.04 -7.24
C CYS A 57 -3.28 -2.83 -6.53
N THR A 58 -3.56 -2.62 -5.24
CA THR A 58 -3.06 -1.46 -4.46
C THR A 58 -1.63 -1.64 -3.93
N GLY A 59 -0.84 -2.49 -4.58
CA GLY A 59 0.55 -2.76 -4.21
C GLY A 59 0.74 -3.74 -3.05
N ILE A 60 1.98 -3.79 -2.56
CA ILE A 60 2.45 -4.66 -1.48
C ILE A 60 3.19 -3.84 -0.43
N ARG A 61 3.20 -4.31 0.82
CA ARG A 61 4.06 -3.75 1.87
C ARG A 61 5.41 -4.47 1.91
N PRO A 62 6.53 -3.78 2.19
CA PRO A 62 7.82 -4.43 2.39
C PRO A 62 7.77 -5.48 3.51
N ALA A 63 8.40 -6.64 3.29
CA ALA A 63 8.42 -7.75 4.24
C ALA A 63 9.53 -7.56 5.31
N LEU A 64 9.41 -6.52 6.14
CA LEU A 64 10.46 -6.13 7.10
C LEU A 64 10.34 -6.80 8.48
N SER A 65 9.43 -7.76 8.66
CA SER A 65 9.20 -8.43 9.96
C SER A 65 10.47 -9.07 10.55
N HIS A 66 11.33 -9.64 9.69
CA HIS A 66 12.60 -10.23 10.11
C HIS A 66 13.62 -9.20 10.65
N LEU A 67 13.40 -7.90 10.43
CA LEU A 67 14.26 -6.82 10.91
C LEU A 67 13.72 -6.14 12.18
N THR A 68 12.61 -6.63 12.75
CA THR A 68 11.96 -6.01 13.93
C THR A 68 12.92 -5.88 15.12
N ALA A 69 13.81 -6.87 15.32
CA ALA A 69 14.81 -6.87 16.39
C ALA A 69 15.84 -5.73 16.28
N LEU A 70 15.99 -5.11 15.11
CA LEU A 70 16.91 -4.00 14.89
C LEU A 70 16.31 -2.64 15.24
N ALA A 71 15.04 -2.60 15.69
CA ALA A 71 14.33 -1.38 16.11
C ALA A 71 14.49 -0.20 15.13
N LEU A 72 14.49 -0.50 13.82
CA LEU A 72 14.68 0.50 12.79
C LEU A 72 13.50 1.48 12.79
N PRO A 73 13.75 2.80 12.74
CA PRO A 73 12.69 3.77 12.55
C PRO A 73 12.00 3.50 11.21
N ALA A 74 10.69 3.31 11.26
CA ALA A 74 9.88 3.04 10.10
C ALA A 74 8.79 4.10 9.91
N GLN A 75 8.59 4.52 8.66
CA GLN A 75 7.50 5.38 8.22
C GLN A 75 6.63 4.55 7.25
N ASP A 76 5.34 4.41 7.53
CA ASP A 76 4.38 3.64 6.71
C ASP A 76 4.76 2.16 6.42
N GLY A 77 5.57 1.55 7.30
CA GLY A 77 6.06 0.19 7.12
C GLY A 77 7.27 0.07 6.19
N GLN A 78 7.94 1.19 5.91
CA GLN A 78 9.22 1.25 5.22
C GLN A 78 10.29 1.73 6.21
N ALA A 79 11.49 1.15 6.16
CA ALA A 79 12.61 1.70 6.92
C ALA A 79 12.93 3.09 6.39
N ALA A 80 13.23 4.04 7.28
CA ALA A 80 13.67 5.37 6.86
C ALA A 80 14.99 5.26 6.05
N ASP A 81 15.08 6.01 4.96
CA ASP A 81 16.31 6.09 4.16
C ASP A 81 17.48 6.55 5.04
N GLY A 82 18.56 5.77 5.09
CA GLY A 82 19.71 6.05 5.94
C GLY A 82 19.56 5.65 7.41
N ALA A 83 18.55 4.84 7.78
CA ALA A 83 18.40 4.33 9.13
C ALA A 83 19.64 3.53 9.57
N THR A 84 20.40 4.08 10.51
CA THR A 84 21.50 3.39 11.21
C THR A 84 20.96 2.70 12.47
N VAL A 85 21.39 1.45 12.69
CA VAL A 85 21.12 0.74 13.93
C VAL A 85 21.88 1.44 15.05
N SER A 86 21.16 2.03 16.01
CA SER A 86 21.77 2.57 17.21
C SER A 86 22.30 1.41 18.06
N SER A 87 23.58 1.43 18.43
CA SER A 87 24.24 0.37 19.21
C SER A 87 23.84 0.35 20.70
N LEU A 88 22.77 1.04 21.09
CA LEU A 88 22.25 0.98 22.45
C LEU A 88 21.71 -0.44 22.71
N PRO A 89 21.99 -1.03 23.89
CA PRO A 89 21.58 -2.39 24.17
C PRO A 89 20.06 -2.48 24.05
N ILE A 90 19.60 -3.46 23.25
CA ILE A 90 18.20 -3.88 23.21
C ILE A 90 17.81 -4.15 24.67
N ALA A 91 16.96 -3.30 25.24
CA ALA A 91 16.51 -3.47 26.62
C ALA A 91 15.88 -4.85 26.73
N ALA A 92 16.47 -5.69 27.58
CA ALA A 92 16.05 -7.06 27.80
C ALA A 92 14.58 -7.10 28.18
N SER A 93 13.86 -8.05 27.57
CA SER A 93 12.51 -8.44 27.91
C SER A 93 12.34 -8.58 29.43
N THR A 94 11.45 -7.77 30.01
CA THR A 94 10.94 -8.03 31.35
C THR A 94 9.87 -9.12 31.22
N ASP A 95 10.26 -10.36 31.50
CA ASP A 95 9.32 -11.46 31.69
C ASP A 95 8.58 -11.23 33.01
N GLY A 96 7.33 -10.78 32.91
CA GLY A 96 6.44 -10.53 34.04
C GLY A 96 5.56 -11.74 34.32
N SER A 97 6.15 -12.91 34.58
CA SER A 97 5.45 -14.04 35.18
C SER A 97 5.42 -13.88 36.70
N THR A 98 4.27 -13.55 37.29
CA THR A 98 3.92 -13.96 38.65
C THR A 98 2.40 -14.08 38.82
N ARG A 99 1.95 -15.34 38.87
CA ARG A 99 0.72 -15.90 39.48
C ARG A 99 -0.65 -15.36 39.11
#